data_AF-A0A380P6I6-F1
#
_entry.id   AF-A0A380P6I6-F1
#
_cell.length_a   1.000
_cell.length_b   1.000
_cell.length_c   1.000
_cell.angle_alpha   90.00
_cell.angle_beta   90.00
_cell.angle_gamma   90.00
#
_symmetry.space_group_name_H-M   'P 1'
#
loop_
_entity.id
_entity.type
_entity.pdbx_description
1 polymer ?
#
loop_
_entity_poly.entity_id
_entity_poly.type
_entity_poly.pdbx_seq_one_letter_code
_entity_poly.pdbx_strand_id
1 'polypeptide(L)'
;MKKLGEEMAIDQNKIIDTTLLAGRIMTEGGSEIYRVEDTMRRIVRKATGDDSEIFATITGVLLTMDSDDHTRFSQINRRGIDMEKSISLMNYHENSLMIKLI
;
A
#
# COMPACT_ATOMS: atom_id res chain seq x y z
N MET A 1 40.72 -4.18 29.27
CA MET A 1 39.94 -2.91 29.30
C MET A 1 39.13 -2.85 28.02
N LYS A 2 37.80 -3.05 28.11
CA LYS A 2 36.88 -2.87 26.97
C LYS A 2 36.94 -1.40 26.55
N LYS A 3 37.21 -1.12 25.27
CA LYS A 3 36.99 0.21 24.70
C LYS A 3 35.48 0.45 24.70
N LEU A 4 35.03 1.33 25.60
CA LEU A 4 33.73 1.99 25.47
C LEU A 4 33.81 2.91 24.25
N GLY A 5 32.84 2.82 23.34
CA GLY A 5 32.61 3.86 22.34
C GLY A 5 32.62 3.45 20.87
N GLU A 6 32.37 2.19 20.51
CA GLU A 6 31.67 1.98 19.23
C GLU A 6 30.21 2.37 19.48
N GLU A 7 29.92 3.66 19.30
CA GLU A 7 28.55 4.09 19.05
C GLU A 7 28.06 3.22 17.88
N MET A 8 27.05 2.39 18.14
CA MET A 8 26.57 1.39 17.20
C MET A 8 26.01 2.16 16.01
N ALA A 9 26.83 2.35 14.97
CA ALA A 9 26.48 3.13 13.80
C ALA A 9 25.14 2.60 13.29
N ILE A 10 24.12 3.44 13.41
CA ILE A 10 22.76 3.08 13.05
C ILE A 10 22.79 2.77 11.56
N ASP A 11 22.56 1.50 11.23
CA ASP A 11 22.57 1.03 9.85
C ASP A 11 21.34 1.62 9.14
N GLN A 12 21.54 2.77 8.49
CA GLN A 12 20.48 3.53 7.82
C GLN A 12 19.74 2.67 6.80
N ASN A 13 20.44 1.75 6.14
CA ASN A 13 19.83 0.83 5.18
C ASN A 13 18.80 -0.07 5.87
N LYS A 14 19.09 -0.61 7.05
CA LYS A 14 18.13 -1.43 7.81
C LYS A 14 16.86 -0.68 8.22
N ILE A 15 16.97 0.62 8.51
CA ILE A 15 15.82 1.45 8.88
C ILE A 15 14.94 1.68 7.67
N ILE A 16 15.53 2.05 6.54
CA ILE A 16 14.83 2.25 5.28
C ILE A 16 14.10 0.96 4.87
N ASP A 17 14.81 -0.17 4.90
CA ASP A 17 14.25 -1.47 4.52
C ASP A 17 13.07 -1.88 5.40
N THR A 18 13.19 -1.72 6.73
CA THR A 18 12.12 -2.05 7.68
C THR A 18 10.90 -1.13 7.50
N THR A 19 11.16 0.15 7.24
CA THR A 19 10.12 1.16 7.02
C THR A 19 9.32 0.85 5.76
N LEU A 20 10.00 0.59 4.65
CA LEU A 20 9.37 0.23 3.37
C LEU A 20 8.61 -1.09 3.46
N LEU A 21 9.14 -2.09 4.18
CA LEU A 21 8.47 -3.36 4.39
C LEU A 21 7.15 -3.21 5.16
N ALA A 22 7.16 -2.41 6.22
CA ALA A 22 5.95 -2.10 6.98
C ALA A 22 4.91 -1.39 6.10
N GLY A 23 5.33 -0.39 5.33
CA GLY A 23 4.43 0.32 4.44
C GLY A 23 3.81 -0.57 3.37
N ARG A 24 4.61 -1.48 2.80
CA ARG A 24 4.15 -2.48 1.83
C ARG A 24 3.13 -3.44 2.44
N ILE A 25 3.46 -4.13 3.53
CA ILE A 25 2.55 -5.11 4.18
C ILE A 25 1.23 -4.45 4.56
N MET A 26 1.33 -3.24 5.10
CA MET A 26 0.16 -2.46 5.43
C MET A 26 -0.65 -2.17 4.16
N THR A 27 -0.05 -1.63 3.11
CA THR A 27 -0.75 -1.32 1.85
C THR A 27 -1.34 -2.56 1.15
N GLU A 28 -0.65 -3.69 1.18
CA GLU A 28 -1.08 -4.96 0.56
C GLU A 28 -2.21 -5.63 1.35
N GLY A 29 -2.19 -5.53 2.68
CA GLY A 29 -3.33 -5.86 3.54
C GLY A 29 -4.51 -4.91 3.41
N GLY A 30 -4.47 -3.96 2.47
CA GLY A 30 -5.52 -2.96 2.24
C GLY A 30 -5.52 -1.84 3.27
N SER A 31 -4.40 -1.60 3.97
CA SER A 31 -4.28 -0.50 4.91
C SER A 31 -4.27 0.84 4.19
N GLU A 32 -4.84 1.83 4.87
CA GLU A 32 -4.92 3.20 4.39
C GLU A 32 -3.52 3.81 4.24
N ILE A 33 -3.36 4.51 3.13
CA ILE A 33 -2.10 5.07 2.66
C ILE A 33 -1.46 6.06 3.65
N TYR A 34 -2.25 6.87 4.36
CA TYR A 34 -1.69 7.76 5.40
C TYR A 34 -1.26 7.01 6.67
N ARG A 35 -1.86 5.84 6.99
CA ARG A 35 -1.46 4.98 8.12
C ARG A 35 -0.17 4.23 7.82
N VAL A 36 -0.05 3.84 6.56
CA VAL A 36 1.20 3.38 5.96
C VAL A 36 2.27 4.44 6.19
N GLU A 37 2.04 5.69 5.77
CA GLU A 37 2.98 6.81 5.97
C GLU A 37 3.30 7.12 7.45
N ASP A 38 2.30 7.17 8.35
CA ASP A 38 2.53 7.48 9.77
C ASP A 38 3.32 6.37 10.48
N THR A 39 3.00 5.12 10.18
CA THR A 39 3.75 3.97 10.72
C THR A 39 5.20 4.04 10.25
N MET A 40 5.39 4.34 8.96
CA MET A 40 6.71 4.53 8.39
C MET A 40 7.47 5.69 9.05
N ARG A 41 6.82 6.84 9.28
CA ARG A 41 7.42 7.99 9.98
C ARG A 41 7.82 7.63 11.41
N ARG A 42 7.01 6.87 12.14
CA ARG A 42 7.32 6.41 13.50
C ARG A 42 8.47 5.41 13.55
N ILE A 43 8.61 4.54 12.54
CA ILE A 43 9.75 3.63 12.43
C ILE A 43 11.04 4.44 12.27
N VAL A 44 11.05 5.41 11.36
CA VAL A 44 12.21 6.28 11.13
C VAL A 44 12.53 7.13 12.37
N ARG A 45 11.53 7.80 12.96
CA ARG A 45 11.73 8.66 14.14
C ARG A 45 12.27 7.91 15.35
N LYS A 46 11.81 6.67 15.58
CA LYS A 46 12.34 5.82 16.67
C LYS A 46 13.77 5.36 16.41
N ALA A 47 14.11 5.14 15.16
CA ALA A 47 15.39 4.56 14.78
C ALA A 47 16.49 5.61 14.56
N THR A 48 16.12 6.86 14.29
CA THR A 48 17.08 7.96 13.98
C THR A 48 16.97 9.16 14.91
N GLY A 49 15.82 9.36 15.57
CA GLY A 49 15.51 10.60 16.28
C GLY A 49 15.02 11.74 15.37
N ASP A 50 15.15 11.57 14.05
CA ASP A 50 14.84 12.58 13.03
C ASP A 50 13.44 12.42 12.46
N ASP A 51 12.88 13.53 12.00
CA ASP A 51 11.66 13.51 11.19
C ASP A 51 11.94 13.04 9.76
N SER A 52 10.90 12.54 9.10
CA SER A 52 10.98 12.04 7.73
C SER A 52 9.75 12.42 6.91
N GLU A 53 10.00 12.75 5.64
CA GLU A 53 8.95 13.02 4.66
C GLU A 53 8.60 11.72 3.95
N ILE A 54 7.34 11.29 4.05
CA ILE A 54 6.87 10.03 3.49
C ILE A 54 5.55 10.30 2.77
N PHE A 55 5.51 9.89 1.51
CA PHE A 55 4.35 10.01 0.65
C PHE A 55 4.05 8.66 -0.01
N ALA A 56 2.80 8.26 0.06
CA ALA A 56 2.20 7.12 -0.58
C ALA A 56 0.86 7.56 -1.19
N THR A 57 0.30 6.80 -2.15
CA THR A 57 -0.92 7.19 -2.88
C THR A 57 -1.93 6.06 -3.01
N ILE A 58 -3.23 6.42 -2.97
CA ILE A 58 -4.42 5.54 -3.08
C ILE A 58 -4.50 5.07 -4.54
N THR A 59 -4.36 3.80 -4.91
CA THR A 59 -5.29 2.66 -4.72
C THR A 59 -6.73 2.91 -5.23
N GLY A 60 -6.91 3.57 -6.37
CA GLY A 60 -8.19 3.66 -7.07
C GLY A 60 -8.06 3.30 -8.55
N VAL A 61 -9.16 2.90 -9.20
CA VAL A 61 -9.27 2.60 -10.63
C VAL A 61 -9.98 3.75 -11.32
N LEU A 62 -9.32 4.43 -12.25
CA LEU A 62 -9.99 5.37 -13.15
C LEU A 62 -10.40 4.62 -14.43
N LEU A 63 -11.60 4.88 -14.96
CA LEU A 63 -12.13 4.29 -16.19
C LEU A 63 -12.79 5.37 -17.05
N THR A 64 -12.37 5.47 -18.30
CA THR A 64 -13.01 6.31 -19.34
C THR A 64 -13.32 5.39 -20.53
N MET A 65 -14.38 5.68 -21.29
CA MET A 65 -14.73 4.90 -22.50
C MET A 65 -14.62 5.79 -23.74
N ASP A 66 -14.21 5.26 -24.90
CA ASP A 66 -14.07 6.07 -26.14
C ASP A 66 -15.38 6.70 -26.62
N SER A 67 -16.51 6.08 -26.24
CA SER A 67 -17.85 6.58 -26.50
C SER A 67 -18.41 7.47 -25.38
N ASP A 68 -17.63 7.77 -24.34
CA ASP A 68 -18.04 8.54 -23.15
C ASP A 68 -16.97 9.61 -22.82
N ASP A 69 -17.34 10.89 -22.95
CA ASP A 69 -16.46 12.03 -22.62
C ASP A 69 -16.22 12.18 -21.09
N HIS A 70 -16.74 11.27 -20.27
CA HIS A 70 -16.58 11.27 -18.82
C HIS A 70 -15.61 10.21 -18.32
N THR A 71 -14.64 10.63 -17.51
CA THR A 71 -13.83 9.74 -16.68
C THR A 71 -14.57 9.37 -15.41
N ARG A 72 -14.71 8.08 -15.16
CA ARG A 72 -15.26 7.49 -13.94
C ARG A 72 -14.13 7.07 -13.02
N PHE A 73 -14.35 7.17 -11.73
CA PHE A 73 -13.39 6.74 -10.71
C PHE A 73 -14.05 5.68 -9.83
N SER A 74 -13.47 4.49 -9.82
CA SER A 74 -13.79 3.36 -8.97
C SER A 74 -12.66 3.12 -7.99
N GLN A 75 -12.81 3.62 -6.79
CA GLN A 75 -11.85 3.47 -5.71
C GLN A 75 -11.62 1.98 -5.33
N ILE A 76 -10.38 1.55 -5.10
CA ILE A 76 -10.06 0.20 -4.61
C ILE A 76 -10.14 0.24 -3.09
N ASN A 77 -11.32 -0.13 -2.58
CA ASN A 77 -11.67 0.01 -1.18
C ASN A 77 -11.34 -1.22 -0.32
N ARG A 78 -11.00 -2.36 -0.92
CA ARG A 78 -10.53 -3.56 -0.24
C ARG A 78 -9.45 -4.24 -1.06
N ARG A 79 -8.34 -4.57 -0.40
CA ARG A 79 -7.36 -5.53 -0.87
C ARG A 79 -7.50 -6.76 0.00
N GLY A 80 -8.05 -7.81 -0.58
CA GLY A 80 -8.09 -9.12 0.03
C GLY A 80 -7.16 -10.03 -0.76
N ILE A 81 -6.58 -11.01 -0.09
CA ILE A 81 -5.76 -12.06 -0.73
C ILE A 81 -6.61 -13.20 -1.32
N ASP A 82 -7.94 -13.14 -1.15
CA ASP A 82 -8.87 -14.17 -1.63
C ASP A 82 -9.42 -13.84 -3.02
N MET A 83 -8.73 -14.38 -4.03
CA MET A 83 -9.04 -14.14 -5.44
C MET A 83 -10.16 -15.05 -5.98
N GLU A 84 -10.35 -16.25 -5.43
CA GLU A 84 -11.40 -17.17 -5.88
C GLU A 84 -12.79 -16.60 -5.61
N LYS A 85 -12.95 -15.99 -4.43
CA LYS A 85 -14.16 -15.23 -4.10
C LYS A 85 -14.37 -14.05 -5.03
N SER A 86 -13.29 -13.38 -5.41
CA SER A 86 -13.34 -12.22 -6.29
C SER A 86 -13.80 -12.61 -7.72
N ILE A 87 -13.29 -13.71 -8.29
CA ILE A 87 -13.68 -14.23 -9.62
C ILE A 87 -15.14 -14.71 -9.62
N SER A 88 -15.55 -15.40 -8.57
CA SER A 88 -16.92 -15.88 -8.45
C SER A 88 -17.94 -14.74 -8.47
N LEU A 89 -17.61 -13.60 -7.84
CA LEU A 89 -18.44 -12.40 -7.86
C LEU A 89 -18.47 -11.74 -9.24
N MET A 90 -17.33 -11.67 -9.93
CA MET A 90 -17.28 -11.11 -11.29
C MET A 90 -18.13 -11.93 -12.27
N ASN A 91 -18.03 -13.26 -12.26
CA ASN A 91 -18.82 -14.16 -13.12
C ASN A 91 -20.33 -14.02 -12.85
N TYR A 92 -20.73 -13.79 -11.61
CA TYR A 92 -22.13 -13.52 -11.29
C TYR A 92 -22.62 -12.23 -11.95
N HIS A 93 -21.82 -11.16 -11.89
CA HIS A 93 -22.17 -9.88 -12.49
C HIS A 93 -22.16 -9.92 -14.04
N GLU A 94 -21.24 -10.66 -14.65
CA GLU A 94 -21.18 -10.88 -16.10
C GLU A 94 -22.46 -11.50 -16.65
N ASN A 95 -22.89 -12.60 -16.03
CA ASN A 95 -24.12 -13.30 -16.43
C ASN A 95 -25.35 -12.38 -16.30
N SER A 96 -25.38 -11.51 -15.29
CA SER A 96 -26.49 -10.55 -15.09
C SER A 96 -26.55 -9.46 -16.15
N LEU A 97 -25.40 -9.13 -16.75
CA LEU A 97 -25.28 -8.13 -17.82
C LEU A 97 -25.25 -8.78 -19.22
N MET A 98 -25.38 -10.11 -19.32
CA MET A 98 -25.27 -10.89 -20.55
C MET A 98 -23.98 -10.61 -21.34
N ILE A 99 -22.92 -10.24 -20.63
CA ILE A 99 -21.57 -10.02 -21.18
C ILE A 99 -20.64 -11.06 -20.59
N LYS A 100 -19.54 -11.35 -21.28
CA LYS A 100 -18.48 -12.22 -20.77
C LYS A 100 -17.19 -11.41 -20.72
N LEU A 101 -16.70 -11.13 -19.52
CA LEU A 101 -15.52 -10.31 -19.27
C LEU A 101 -14.29 -11.20 -19.02
N ILE A 102 -14.45 -12.42 -18.48
CA ILE A 102 -13.35 -13.38 -18.28
C ILE A 102 -13.81 -14.85 -18.23
#